data_AF-J8TXF4-F1
#
_entry.id   AF-J8TXF4-F1
#
_cell.length_a   1.000
_cell.length_b   1.000
_cell.length_c   1.000
_cell.angle_alpha   90.00
_cell.angle_beta   90.00
_cell.angle_gamma   90.00
#
_symmetry.space_group_name_H-M   'P 1'
#
loop_
_entity.id
_entity.type
_entity.pdbx_description
1 polymer ?
#
loop_
_entity_poly.entity_id
_entity_poly.type
_entity_poly.pdbx_seq_one_letter_code
_entity_poly.pdbx_strand_id
1 'polypeptide(L)'
;MTEETITIDSISNGILNNLLTTLIQDIVSQEATQQQLLKTRYPDLRNYYYDPNGALDINGLHKQQESSQYIHCENCGRDVSANRLAAHLQRCLSRGARR
;
A
#
# COMPACT_ATOMS: atom_id res chain seq x y z
N MET A 1 11.06 51.40 -15.10
CA MET A 1 11.52 50.03 -14.84
C MET A 1 12.63 50.15 -13.83
N THR A 2 12.35 49.88 -12.56
CA THR A 2 13.37 49.90 -11.50
C THR A 2 14.12 48.58 -11.59
N GLU A 3 15.37 48.62 -12.03
CA GLU A 3 16.26 47.46 -11.93
C GLU A 3 16.50 47.18 -10.45
N GLU A 4 16.03 46.03 -9.98
CA GLU A 4 16.31 45.58 -8.61
C GLU A 4 17.79 45.24 -8.48
N THR A 5 18.40 45.71 -7.40
CA THR A 5 19.82 45.49 -7.14
C THR A 5 20.08 44.02 -6.85
N ILE A 6 20.88 43.37 -7.69
CA ILE A 6 21.28 41.97 -7.46
C ILE A 6 22.21 41.87 -6.23
N THR A 7 21.80 41.08 -5.25
CA THR A 7 22.57 40.71 -4.06
C THR A 7 22.88 39.22 -4.06
N ILE A 8 23.86 38.80 -3.25
CA ILE A 8 24.14 37.37 -3.01
C ILE A 8 22.85 36.64 -2.60
N ASP A 9 22.03 37.27 -1.75
CA ASP A 9 20.76 36.71 -1.31
C ASP A 9 19.77 36.57 -2.45
N SER A 10 19.63 37.58 -3.33
CA SER A 10 18.72 37.50 -4.48
C SER A 10 19.09 36.36 -5.43
N ILE A 11 20.40 36.16 -5.67
CA ILE A 11 20.91 35.08 -6.54
C ILE A 11 20.72 33.73 -5.85
N SER A 12 21.03 33.62 -4.56
CA SER A 12 20.87 32.38 -3.78
C SER A 12 19.42 31.94 -3.68
N ASN A 13 18.50 32.89 -3.47
CA ASN A 13 17.05 32.65 -3.53
C ASN A 13 16.61 32.24 -4.94
N GLY A 14 17.17 32.84 -5.98
CA GLY A 14 16.97 32.41 -7.36
C GLY A 14 17.38 30.96 -7.58
N ILE A 15 18.60 30.58 -7.16
CA ILE A 15 19.10 29.19 -7.27
C ILE A 15 18.19 28.22 -6.51
N LEU A 16 17.84 28.55 -5.26
CA LEU A 16 16.93 27.73 -4.46
C LEU A 16 15.56 27.61 -5.14
N ASN A 17 15.03 28.71 -5.69
CA ASN A 17 13.76 28.69 -6.42
C ASN A 17 13.84 27.78 -7.65
N ASN A 18 14.92 27.83 -8.43
CA ASN A 18 15.12 26.93 -9.57
C ASN A 18 15.12 25.45 -9.14
N LEU A 19 15.82 25.13 -8.04
CA LEU A 19 15.84 23.77 -7.50
C LEU A 19 14.46 23.32 -7.02
N LEU A 20 13.76 24.16 -6.26
CA LEU A 20 12.43 23.85 -5.72
C LEU A 20 11.38 23.72 -6.82
N THR A 21 11.36 24.65 -7.78
CA THR A 21 10.38 24.62 -8.88
C THR A 21 10.61 23.43 -9.79
N THR A 22 11.87 23.08 -10.10
CA THR A 22 12.19 21.86 -10.86
C THR A 22 11.70 20.61 -10.13
N LEU A 23 11.95 20.52 -8.83
CA LEU A 23 11.51 19.38 -8.01
C LEU A 23 9.98 19.28 -7.93
N ILE A 24 9.29 20.40 -7.72
CA ILE A 24 7.82 20.45 -7.66
C ILE A 24 7.23 20.03 -9.00
N GLN A 25 7.76 20.52 -10.10
CA GLN A 25 7.27 20.17 -11.45
C GLN A 25 7.47 18.68 -11.75
N ASP A 26 8.62 18.11 -11.36
CA ASP A 26 8.87 16.68 -11.51
C ASP A 26 7.85 15.85 -10.71
N ILE A 27 7.67 16.13 -9.41
CA ILE A 27 6.68 15.46 -8.55
C ILE A 27 5.28 15.53 -9.16
N VAL A 28 4.83 16.73 -9.53
CA VAL A 28 3.49 16.93 -10.09
C VAL A 28 3.33 16.16 -11.41
N SER A 29 4.36 16.13 -12.26
CA SER A 29 4.31 15.38 -13.52
C SER A 29 4.16 13.87 -13.30
N GLN A 30 4.88 13.33 -12.30
CA GLN A 30 4.81 11.92 -11.95
C GLN A 30 3.44 11.56 -11.37
N GLU A 31 2.93 12.34 -10.42
CA GLU A 31 1.61 12.11 -9.82
C GLU A 31 0.48 12.21 -10.84
N ALA A 32 0.52 13.22 -11.72
CA ALA A 32 -0.51 13.43 -12.73
C ALA A 32 -0.57 12.27 -13.75
N THR A 33 0.59 11.80 -14.22
CA THR A 33 0.67 10.70 -15.19
C THR A 33 0.26 9.36 -14.57
N GLN A 34 0.67 9.08 -13.34
CA GLN A 34 0.23 7.89 -12.61
C GLN A 34 -1.28 7.89 -12.39
N GLN A 35 -1.85 9.01 -11.94
CA GLN A 35 -3.28 9.10 -11.70
C GLN A 35 -4.10 9.04 -13.00
N GLN A 36 -3.60 9.62 -14.08
CA GLN A 36 -4.22 9.51 -15.40
C GLN A 36 -4.20 8.06 -15.90
N LEU A 37 -3.09 7.35 -15.73
CA LEU A 37 -2.98 5.93 -16.09
C LEU A 37 -3.98 5.09 -15.30
N LEU A 38 -4.10 5.30 -13.99
CA LEU A 38 -5.04 4.57 -13.13
C LEU A 38 -6.50 4.78 -13.56
N LYS A 39 -6.91 6.04 -13.80
CA LYS A 39 -8.27 6.37 -14.26
C LYS A 39 -8.59 5.78 -15.64
N THR A 40 -7.60 5.76 -16.53
CA THR A 40 -7.78 5.21 -17.88
C THR A 40 -7.82 3.68 -17.87
N ARG A 41 -6.96 3.05 -17.07
CA ARG A 41 -6.84 1.59 -16.96
C ARG A 41 -8.02 0.96 -16.22
N TYR A 42 -8.51 1.63 -15.18
CA TYR A 42 -9.59 1.16 -14.33
C TYR A 42 -10.71 2.21 -14.29
N PRO A 43 -11.67 2.17 -15.23
CA PRO A 43 -12.75 3.15 -15.28
C PRO A 43 -13.59 3.19 -14.00
N ASP A 44 -13.76 2.03 -13.36
CA ASP A 44 -14.48 1.87 -12.09
C ASP A 44 -13.56 1.82 -10.87
N LEU A 45 -12.41 2.51 -10.92
CA LEU A 45 -11.47 2.57 -9.81
C LEU A 45 -12.14 3.19 -8.57
N ARG A 46 -12.21 2.42 -7.49
CA ARG A 46 -12.71 2.87 -6.20
C ARG A 46 -11.52 3.15 -5.28
N ASN A 47 -11.59 4.26 -4.54
CA ASN A 47 -10.63 4.53 -3.48
C ASN A 47 -10.78 3.48 -2.38
N TYR A 48 -9.69 3.18 -1.68
CA TYR A 48 -9.76 2.38 -0.46
C TYR A 48 -10.64 3.06 0.59
N TYR A 49 -11.41 2.27 1.31
CA TYR A 49 -12.24 2.76 2.39
C TYR A 49 -11.36 3.25 3.54
N TYR A 50 -11.69 4.42 4.08
CA TYR A 50 -11.03 5.00 5.24
C TYR A 50 -12.03 5.09 6.39
N ASP A 51 -11.79 4.32 7.45
CA ASP A 51 -12.57 4.37 8.69
C ASP A 51 -11.80 5.15 9.76
N PRO A 52 -12.30 6.31 10.23
CA PRO A 52 -11.67 7.02 11.34
C PRO A 52 -11.67 6.22 12.64
N ASN A 53 -12.56 5.23 12.79
CA ASN A 53 -12.64 4.39 13.98
C ASN A 53 -11.71 3.16 13.92
N GLY A 54 -11.14 2.85 12.75
CA GLY A 54 -10.26 1.70 12.56
C GLY A 54 -10.93 0.32 12.69
N ALA A 55 -12.24 0.23 12.54
CA ALA A 55 -13.00 -1.02 12.63
C ALA A 55 -13.21 -1.72 11.28
N LEU A 56 -13.13 -0.97 10.18
CA LEU A 56 -13.31 -1.45 8.81
C LEU A 56 -11.99 -1.53 8.05
N ASP A 57 -11.88 -2.51 7.15
CA ASP A 57 -10.73 -2.68 6.26
C ASP A 57 -10.79 -1.76 5.02
N ILE A 58 -9.84 -1.92 4.09
CA ILE A 58 -9.75 -1.16 2.84
C ILE A 58 -10.96 -1.34 1.90
N ASN A 59 -11.78 -2.38 2.13
CA ASN A 59 -13.00 -2.66 1.39
C ASN A 59 -14.26 -2.21 2.15
N GLY A 60 -14.11 -1.62 3.34
CA GLY A 60 -15.23 -1.21 4.19
C GLY A 60 -15.89 -2.39 4.91
N LEU A 61 -15.17 -3.50 5.10
CA LEU A 61 -15.69 -4.69 5.76
C LEU A 61 -15.11 -4.83 7.17
N HIS A 62 -15.91 -5.40 8.08
CA HIS A 62 -15.42 -5.76 9.41
C HIS A 62 -14.49 -6.96 9.36
N LYS A 63 -13.61 -7.07 10.36
CA LYS A 63 -12.74 -8.24 10.54
C LYS A 63 -13.56 -9.53 10.52
N GLN A 64 -13.25 -10.42 9.57
CA GLN A 64 -13.88 -11.73 9.50
C GLN A 64 -13.45 -12.62 10.67
N GLN A 65 -14.36 -13.48 11.12
CA GLN A 65 -14.06 -14.41 12.21
C GLN A 65 -13.18 -15.56 11.69
N GLU A 66 -11.88 -15.53 12.00
CA GLU A 66 -10.90 -16.50 11.50
C GLU A 66 -11.20 -17.96 11.91
N SER A 67 -11.97 -18.17 12.99
CA SER A 67 -12.36 -19.52 13.44
C SER A 67 -13.42 -20.18 12.55
N SER A 68 -14.16 -19.42 11.74
CA SER A 68 -15.12 -19.97 10.76
C SER A 68 -14.49 -20.21 9.39
N GLN A 69 -13.22 -19.82 9.19
CA GLN A 69 -12.46 -20.09 7.97
C GLN A 69 -11.71 -21.41 8.10
N TYR A 70 -11.72 -22.21 7.04
CA TYR A 70 -11.02 -23.49 6.96
C TYR A 70 -10.05 -23.48 5.79
N ILE A 71 -8.87 -24.07 6.00
CA ILE A 71 -7.82 -24.22 5.01
C ILE A 71 -7.60 -25.71 4.78
N HIS A 72 -7.55 -26.10 3.52
CA HIS A 72 -7.25 -27.47 3.14
C HIS A 72 -5.76 -27.79 3.39
N CYS A 73 -5.48 -28.88 4.11
CA CYS A 73 -4.11 -29.32 4.33
C CYS A 73 -3.65 -30.30 3.26
N GLU A 74 -2.81 -29.85 2.33
CA GLU A 74 -2.24 -30.66 1.24
C GLU A 74 -1.44 -31.90 1.71
N ASN A 75 -0.93 -31.90 2.95
CA ASN A 75 -0.16 -33.03 3.48
C ASN A 75 -1.03 -34.20 3.98
N CYS A 76 -2.25 -33.94 4.45
CA CYS A 76 -3.12 -34.98 5.02
C CYS A 76 -4.56 -34.99 4.50
N GLY A 77 -4.91 -34.08 3.59
CA GLY A 77 -6.23 -33.96 2.98
C GLY A 77 -7.33 -33.51 3.92
N ARG A 78 -7.01 -32.98 5.11
CA ARG A 78 -8.01 -32.51 6.08
C ARG A 78 -8.22 -31.02 5.94
N ASP A 79 -9.48 -30.60 6.07
CA ASP A 79 -9.82 -29.19 6.27
C ASP A 79 -9.60 -28.83 7.74
N VAL A 80 -8.77 -27.81 7.96
CA VAL A 80 -8.32 -27.38 9.28
C VAL A 80 -8.73 -25.93 9.46
N SER A 81 -9.29 -25.58 10.63
CA SER A 81 -9.63 -24.19 10.90
C SER A 81 -8.37 -23.31 10.80
N ALA A 82 -8.48 -22.15 10.14
CA ALA A 82 -7.33 -21.30 9.80
C ALA A 82 -6.51 -20.94 11.05
N ASN A 83 -7.19 -20.59 12.14
CA ASN A 83 -6.58 -20.30 13.44
C ASN A 83 -5.84 -21.48 14.12
N ARG A 84 -6.04 -22.72 13.65
CA ARG A 84 -5.37 -23.94 14.16
C ARG A 84 -4.37 -24.51 13.19
N LEU A 85 -4.22 -23.94 11.99
CA LEU A 85 -3.37 -24.48 10.94
C LEU A 85 -1.91 -24.64 11.42
N ALA A 86 -1.34 -23.65 12.11
CA ALA A 86 0.05 -23.75 12.61
C ALA A 86 0.27 -24.92 13.57
N ALA A 87 -0.63 -25.10 14.55
CA ALA A 87 -0.57 -26.22 15.50
C ALA A 87 -0.81 -27.56 14.80
N HIS A 88 -1.66 -27.58 13.78
CA HIS A 88 -1.85 -28.74 12.92
C HIS A 88 -0.57 -29.09 12.17
N LEU A 89 0.08 -28.13 11.50
CA LEU A 89 1.30 -28.37 10.70
C LEU A 89 2.43 -28.97 11.55
N GLN A 90 2.63 -28.50 12.79
CA GLN A 90 3.61 -29.09 13.72
C GLN A 90 3.39 -30.60 13.93
N ARG A 91 2.14 -31.06 13.99
CA ARG A 91 1.78 -32.47 14.20
C ARG A 91 1.67 -33.27 12.90
N CYS A 92 1.21 -32.61 11.85
CA CYS A 92 0.93 -33.20 10.55
C CYS A 92 2.23 -33.51 9.82
N LEU A 93 3.16 -32.54 9.79
CA LEU A 93 4.46 -32.70 9.14
C LEU A 93 5.40 -33.62 9.92
N SER A 94 5.28 -33.67 11.25
CA SER A 94 6.08 -34.58 12.08
C SER A 94 5.68 -36.06 11.98
N ARG A 95 4.51 -36.38 11.43
CA ARG A 95 4.11 -37.78 11.17
C ARG A 95 4.94 -38.43 10.06
N GLY A 96 5.44 -37.66 9.09
CA GLY A 96 6.32 -38.17 8.02
C GLY A 96 7.78 -38.33 8.46
N ALA A 97 8.21 -37.64 9.52
CA ALA A 97 9.59 -37.69 10.03
C ALA A 97 9.88 -38.87 10.97
N ARG A 98 8.88 -39.71 11.28
CA ARG A 98 9.05 -40.96 12.07
C ARG A 98 9.13 -42.19 11.17
N ARG A 99 9.88 -42.11 10.07
CA ARG A 99 10.28 -43.26 9.26
C ARG A 99 11.77 -43.17 8.98
#